data_AF-A0A7X6U7A5-F1
#
_entry.id   AF-A0A7X6U7A5-F1
#
_cell.length_a   1.000
_cell.length_b   1.000
_cell.length_c   1.000
_cell.angle_alpha   90.00
_cell.angle_beta   90.00
_cell.angle_gamma   90.00
#
_symmetry.space_group_name_H-M   'P 1'
#
loop_
_entity.id
_entity.type
_entity.pdbx_description
1 polymer ?
#
loop_
_entity_poly.entity_id
_entity_poly.type
_entity_poly.pdbx_seq_one_letter_code
_entity_poly.pdbx_strand_id
1 'polypeptide(L)'
;MEPVKLVIDTDIGPDCDDAGALAVAHALQTRGHCRIEAVTHCTSSPYGAGCVDAINRWSGRGDIPVGTLETAGFLTGPAYERY
;
A
#
# COMPACT_ATOMS: atom_id res chain seq x y z
N MET A 1 -14.81 -12.85 16.70
CA MET A 1 -13.63 -12.10 17.16
C MET A 1 -13.68 -10.73 16.50
N GLU A 2 -13.20 -9.69 17.17
CA GLU A 2 -13.08 -8.36 16.53
C GLU A 2 -12.02 -8.42 15.42
N PRO A 3 -12.22 -7.76 14.26
CA PRO A 3 -11.22 -7.75 13.19
C PRO A 3 -9.90 -7.12 13.66
N VAL A 4 -8.77 -7.71 13.26
CA VAL A 4 -7.46 -7.12 13.55
C VAL A 4 -7.29 -5.82 12.76
N LYS A 5 -6.98 -4.73 13.46
CA LYS A 5 -6.72 -3.43 12.83
C LYS A 5 -5.30 -3.41 12.26
N LEU A 6 -5.16 -3.01 11.01
CA LEU A 6 -3.90 -3.00 10.27
C LEU A 6 -3.55 -1.58 9.82
N VAL A 7 -2.29 -1.22 10.03
CA VAL A 7 -1.59 -0.20 9.26
C VAL A 7 -0.55 -0.94 8.44
N ILE A 8 -0.55 -0.73 7.13
CA ILE A 8 0.37 -1.41 6.21
C ILE A 8 1.37 -0.37 5.72
N ASP A 9 2.66 -0.62 5.91
CA ASP A 9 3.74 0.16 5.33
C ASP A 9 4.38 -0.67 4.21
N THR A 10 4.50 -0.10 3.02
CA THR A 10 4.89 -0.80 1.79
C THR A 10 5.84 0.05 0.95
N ASP A 11 6.80 -0.59 0.28
CA ASP A 11 7.66 0.04 -0.71
C ASP A 11 7.16 -0.12 -2.15
N ILE A 12 5.85 -0.40 -2.33
CA ILE A 12 5.21 -0.72 -3.63
C ILE A 12 5.89 -0.02 -4.80
N GLY A 13 6.64 -0.84 -5.53
CA GLY A 13 7.68 -0.38 -6.42
C GLY A 13 7.62 -1.07 -7.78
N PRO A 14 8.76 -1.50 -8.32
CA PRO A 14 8.79 -2.09 -9.65
C PRO A 14 8.07 -3.44 -9.68
N ASP A 15 8.21 -4.28 -8.66
CA ASP A 15 7.63 -5.62 -8.63
C ASP A 15 6.20 -5.70 -8.07
N CYS A 16 5.62 -6.91 -8.10
CA CYS A 16 4.18 -7.11 -7.98
C CYS A 16 3.71 -7.67 -6.62
N ASP A 17 4.65 -8.00 -5.72
CA ASP A 17 4.36 -8.67 -4.46
C ASP A 17 3.60 -7.76 -3.49
N ASP A 18 3.93 -6.48 -3.39
CA ASP A 18 3.18 -5.49 -2.59
C ASP A 18 1.72 -5.33 -3.06
N ALA A 19 1.50 -5.28 -4.37
CA ALA A 19 0.15 -5.25 -4.93
C ALA A 19 -0.61 -6.54 -4.57
N GLY A 20 0.08 -7.69 -4.59
CA GLY A 20 -0.44 -8.96 -4.11
C GLY A 20 -0.78 -8.94 -2.61
N ALA A 21 0.09 -8.37 -1.78
CA ALA A 21 -0.11 -8.23 -0.34
C ALA A 21 -1.34 -7.37 -0.02
N LEU A 22 -1.50 -6.23 -0.71
CA LEU A 22 -2.69 -5.39 -0.60
C LEU A 22 -3.95 -6.13 -1.05
N ALA A 23 -3.90 -6.90 -2.14
CA ALA A 23 -5.03 -7.71 -2.60
C ALA A 23 -5.45 -8.74 -1.55
N VAL A 24 -4.50 -9.43 -0.92
CA VAL A 24 -4.76 -10.38 0.18
C VAL A 24 -5.38 -9.66 1.38
N ALA A 25 -4.83 -8.51 1.78
CA ALA A 25 -5.35 -7.72 2.90
C ALA A 25 -6.80 -7.27 2.67
N HIS A 26 -7.11 -6.74 1.48
CA HIS A 26 -8.49 -6.37 1.10
C HIS A 26 -9.44 -7.58 1.10
N ALA A 27 -8.96 -8.73 0.65
CA ALA A 27 -9.73 -9.97 0.64
C ALA A 27 -9.98 -10.51 2.07
N LEU A 28 -9.03 -10.35 2.99
CA LEU A 28 -9.19 -10.69 4.41
C LEU A 28 -10.13 -9.72 5.12
N GLN A 29 -10.07 -8.43 4.79
CA GLN A 29 -10.99 -7.43 5.33
C GLN A 29 -12.43 -7.70 4.88
N THR A 30 -12.63 -8.09 3.63
CA THR A 30 -13.94 -8.50 3.10
C THR A 30 -14.51 -9.71 3.86
N ARG A 31 -13.65 -10.60 4.35
CA ARG A 31 -14.04 -11.75 5.18
C ARG A 31 -14.16 -11.43 6.67
N GLY A 32 -13.96 -10.17 7.07
CA GLY A 32 -14.06 -9.74 8.47
C GLY A 32 -12.89 -10.17 9.35
N HIS A 33 -11.76 -10.59 8.77
CA HIS A 33 -10.58 -11.00 9.55
C HIS A 33 -9.72 -9.81 9.99
N CYS A 34 -9.70 -8.74 9.19
CA CYS A 34 -8.96 -7.53 9.50
C CYS A 34 -9.72 -6.26 9.07
N ARG A 35 -9.17 -5.11 9.44
CA ARG A 35 -9.57 -3.80 8.95
C ARG A 35 -8.32 -2.98 8.69
N ILE A 36 -8.09 -2.61 7.44
CA ILE A 36 -7.04 -1.68 7.05
C ILE A 36 -7.51 -0.28 7.46
N GLU A 37 -6.80 0.33 8.39
CA GLU A 37 -7.08 1.68 8.89
C GLU A 37 -6.27 2.75 8.15
N ALA A 38 -5.10 2.38 7.59
CA ALA A 38 -4.27 3.23 6.75
C ALA A 38 -3.25 2.39 5.96
N VAL A 39 -2.75 2.95 4.86
CA VAL A 39 -1.59 2.42 4.14
C VAL A 39 -0.56 3.54 3.95
N THR A 40 0.71 3.26 4.23
CA THR A 40 1.82 4.20 4.01
C THR A 40 2.78 3.64 2.98
N HIS A 41 3.38 4.54 2.21
CA HIS A 41 4.43 4.22 1.26
C HIS A 41 5.78 4.75 1.75
N CYS A 42 6.75 3.86 1.94
CA CYS A 42 7.99 4.16 2.66
C CYS A 42 9.18 4.55 1.76
N THR A 43 9.03 4.59 0.44
CA THR A 43 10.07 5.10 -0.47
C THR A 43 9.77 6.52 -0.94
N SER A 44 10.78 7.20 -1.51
CA SER A 44 10.58 8.51 -2.13
C SER A 44 10.01 8.42 -3.55
N SER A 45 9.58 7.23 -4.02
CA SER A 45 8.96 7.08 -5.34
C SER A 45 7.71 7.96 -5.45
N PRO A 46 7.59 8.81 -6.48
CA PRO A 46 6.43 9.68 -6.64
C PRO A 46 5.16 8.90 -7.03
N TYR A 47 5.27 7.61 -7.32
CA TYR A 47 4.18 6.78 -7.81
C TYR A 47 3.55 5.89 -6.74
N GLY A 48 4.25 5.62 -5.63
CA GLY A 48 3.83 4.62 -4.64
C GLY A 48 2.47 4.94 -4.01
N ALA A 49 2.31 6.14 -3.46
CA ALA A 49 1.04 6.56 -2.85
C ALA A 49 -0.14 6.54 -3.85
N GLY A 50 0.09 6.95 -5.10
CA GLY A 50 -0.94 6.89 -6.15
C GLY A 50 -1.32 5.46 -6.52
N CYS A 51 -0.35 4.54 -6.54
CA CYS A 51 -0.58 3.12 -6.79
C CYS A 51 -1.41 2.49 -5.66
N VAL A 52 -1.06 2.75 -4.40
CA VAL A 52 -1.83 2.33 -3.22
C VAL A 52 -3.27 2.83 -3.30
N ASP A 53 -3.46 4.13 -3.56
CA ASP A 53 -4.78 4.76 -3.65
C ASP A 53 -5.63 4.15 -4.78
N ALA A 54 -5.02 3.84 -5.93
CA ALA A 54 -5.70 3.14 -7.02
C ALA A 54 -6.17 1.73 -6.62
N ILE A 55 -5.32 0.94 -5.95
CA ILE A 55 -5.66 -0.40 -5.46
C ILE A 55 -6.78 -0.35 -4.41
N ASN A 56 -6.70 0.60 -3.47
CA ASN A 56 -7.73 0.81 -2.45
C ASN A 56 -9.08 1.15 -3.09
N ARG A 57 -9.12 2.07 -4.06
CA ARG A 57 -10.35 2.40 -4.81
C ARG A 57 -10.89 1.23 -5.61
N TRP A 58 -10.02 0.48 -6.29
CA TRP A 58 -10.42 -0.73 -7.03
C TRP A 58 -11.08 -1.76 -6.11
N SER A 59 -10.59 -1.86 -4.87
CA SER A 59 -11.15 -2.74 -3.84
C SER A 59 -12.42 -2.20 -3.17
N GLY A 60 -12.95 -1.06 -3.63
CA GLY A 60 -14.14 -0.41 -3.07
C GLY A 60 -13.90 0.31 -1.74
N ARG A 61 -12.65 0.66 -1.42
CA ARG A 61 -12.21 1.25 -0.13
C ARG A 61 -11.38 2.51 -0.32
N GLY A 62 -11.86 3.42 -1.17
CA GLY A 62 -11.17 4.67 -1.52
C GLY A 62 -11.09 5.71 -0.40
N ASP A 63 -11.67 5.43 0.77
CA ASP A 63 -11.65 6.25 1.97
C ASP A 63 -10.50 5.90 2.93
N ILE A 64 -9.77 4.81 2.68
CA ILE A 64 -8.59 4.44 3.45
C ILE A 64 -7.52 5.53 3.27
N PRO A 65 -7.06 6.18 4.35
CA PRO A 65 -5.98 7.14 4.30
C PRO A 65 -4.70 6.54 3.70
N VAL A 66 -4.07 7.29 2.78
CA VAL A 66 -2.78 6.94 2.19
C VAL A 66 -1.73 7.97 2.58
N GLY A 67 -0.65 7.53 3.21
CA GLY A 67 0.52 8.34 3.53
C GLY A 67 1.69 8.05 2.60
N THR A 68 2.63 8.98 2.51
CA THR A 68 3.89 8.79 1.77
C THR A 68 5.05 9.37 2.56
N LEU A 69 6.25 8.82 2.36
CA LEU A 69 7.48 9.38 2.90
C LEU A 69 7.69 10.83 2.40
N GLU A 70 7.86 11.77 3.32
CA GLU A 70 8.16 13.18 3.01
C GLU A 70 9.62 13.37 2.58
N THR A 71 10.53 12.53 3.09
CA THR A 71 11.95 12.58 2.76
C THR A 71 12.16 12.23 1.29
N ALA A 72 12.98 13.01 0.59
CA ALA A 72 13.35 12.78 -0.79
C ALA A 72 14.60 11.88 -0.93
N GLY A 73 14.72 11.17 -2.06
CA GLY A 73 15.92 10.42 -2.44
C GLY A 73 16.11 9.06 -1.78
N PHE A 74 15.16 8.59 -0.97
CA PHE A 74 15.22 7.28 -0.34
C PHE A 74 14.67 6.20 -1.29
N LEU A 75 15.50 5.23 -1.65
CA LEU A 75 15.16 4.11 -2.54
C LEU A 75 14.53 4.55 -3.87
N THR A 76 15.09 5.60 -4.48
CA THR A 76 14.65 6.11 -5.80
C THR A 76 15.75 6.11 -6.83
N GLY A 77 15.36 6.05 -8.11
CA GLY A 77 16.25 6.08 -9.26
C GLY A 77 16.49 4.71 -9.89
N PRO A 78 17.29 4.64 -10.96
CA PRO A 78 17.35 3.48 -11.85
C PRO A 78 17.82 2.18 -11.20
N ALA A 79 18.42 2.21 -10.01
CA ALA A 79 18.84 1.00 -9.29
C ALA A 79 17.67 0.33 -8.54
N TYR A 80 16.63 1.09 -8.20
CA TYR A 80 15.48 0.64 -7.39
C TYR A 80 14.17 0.57 -8.20
N GLU A 81 14.16 1.14 -9.39
CA GLU A 81 12.98 1.20 -10.28
C GLU A 81 13.05 0.13 -11.41
N ARG A 82 13.96 -0.83 -11.30
CA ARG A 82 14.11 -1.94 -12.24
C ARG A 82 13.57 -3.23 -11.61
N TYR A 83 12.91 -4.03 -12.44
CA TYR A 83 12.64 -5.45 -12.16
C TYR A 83 13.93 -6.28 -12.27
#